data_AF-A0A1B6DK39-F1
#
_entry.id   AF-A0A1B6DK39-F1
#
_cell.length_a   1.000
_cell.length_b   1.000
_cell.length_c   1.000
_cell.angle_alpha   90.00
_cell.angle_beta   90.00
_cell.angle_gamma   90.00
#
_symmetry.space_group_name_H-M   'P 1'
#
loop_
_entity.id
_entity.type
_entity.pdbx_description
1 polymer ?
#
loop_
_entity_poly.entity_id
_entity_poly.type
_entity_poly.pdbx_seq_one_letter_code
_entity_poly.pdbx_strand_id
1 'polypeptide(L)'
;MFRRSNHEFFIKILLSVVLVVLIINIYCLSIIFKDDDPGASTDKIIIKSINGTVFSTSKVLLKAKQNGRKATKKPAVFVHRNTTQLATQKILAVSNLLQKHYKKRFFPSKFTLKFENILKSIQGRDVSAKFLNDVSKWVNGREVFPEFPSNQLGQALNTLCSSRIIFADNAKKGTQLKILVTIEGGFKAIFKPQWYKKDEAIVGEVFAGKDRHNGEVAAFYLSLLLGLHRAPLTVGRKVNLRKEIMSVSTTGLLQTFYQEGNDTCFYGVCYYCKPQDAVCATQDIIEGALILWLPEHLPLKKFRHPWQRTYIPDVPARWELDADYCQVVRKSPLYSRGPRLLDIIDTSIFDFLIDNGDRHHYEVFENISNAAVLLIDNGKR
;
A
#
# COMPACT_ATOMS: atom_id res chain seq x y z
N MET A 1 -15.65 34.12 -13.88
CA MET A 1 -14.98 34.37 -12.59
C MET A 1 -15.49 33.49 -11.42
N PHE A 2 -16.56 32.69 -11.58
CA PHE A 2 -17.17 31.89 -10.50
C PHE A 2 -16.67 30.43 -10.32
N ARG A 3 -15.69 29.95 -11.12
CA ARG A 3 -15.24 28.54 -11.08
C ARG A 3 -14.04 28.25 -10.15
N ARG A 4 -13.36 29.27 -9.64
CA ARG A 4 -12.09 29.14 -8.89
C ARG A 4 -12.28 28.87 -7.39
N SER A 5 -13.37 29.37 -6.80
CA SER A 5 -13.66 29.28 -5.36
C SER A 5 -14.08 27.86 -4.92
N ASN A 6 -14.83 27.13 -5.75
CA ASN A 6 -15.30 25.79 -5.38
C ASN A 6 -14.16 24.76 -5.32
N HIS A 7 -13.17 24.85 -6.21
CA HIS A 7 -12.10 23.85 -6.27
C HIS A 7 -11.18 23.88 -5.05
N GLU A 8 -10.85 25.08 -4.57
CA GLU A 8 -10.05 25.28 -3.36
C GLU A 8 -10.81 24.85 -2.10
N PHE A 9 -12.12 25.10 -2.07
CA PHE A 9 -13.02 24.63 -1.01
C PHE A 9 -13.11 23.10 -0.94
N PHE A 10 -13.30 22.43 -2.08
CA PHE A 10 -13.33 20.96 -2.16
C PHE A 10 -12.00 20.33 -1.75
N ILE A 11 -10.87 20.92 -2.15
CA ILE A 11 -9.54 20.47 -1.74
C ILE A 11 -9.37 20.62 -0.22
N LYS A 12 -9.79 21.74 0.37
CA LYS A 12 -9.75 21.96 1.83
C LYS A 12 -10.60 20.93 2.59
N ILE A 13 -11.79 20.60 2.10
CA ILE A 13 -12.65 19.57 2.70
C ILE A 13 -12.00 18.19 2.61
N LEU A 14 -11.59 17.78 1.41
CA LEU A 14 -10.99 16.46 1.19
C LEU A 14 -9.76 16.26 2.07
N LEU A 15 -8.91 17.28 2.17
CA LEU A 15 -7.71 17.23 2.98
C LEU A 15 -8.00 17.26 4.48
N SER A 16 -9.06 17.97 4.90
CA SER A 16 -9.53 17.92 6.30
C SER A 16 -10.01 16.52 6.66
N VAL A 17 -10.72 15.84 5.75
CA VAL A 17 -11.17 14.45 5.95
C VAL A 17 -9.97 13.50 6.04
N VAL A 18 -9.03 13.57 5.08
CA VAL A 18 -7.81 12.74 5.09
C VAL A 18 -7.01 12.96 6.37
N LEU A 19 -6.92 14.21 6.83
CA LEU A 19 -6.19 14.55 8.03
C LEU A 19 -6.88 14.07 9.31
N VAL A 20 -8.22 14.12 9.38
CA VAL A 20 -8.99 13.54 10.48
C VAL A 20 -8.77 12.02 10.53
N VAL A 21 -8.85 11.35 9.38
CA VAL A 21 -8.56 9.92 9.27
C VAL A 21 -7.14 9.61 9.73
N LEU A 22 -6.16 10.41 9.32
CA LEU A 22 -4.77 10.28 9.77
C LEU A 22 -4.62 10.43 11.28
N ILE A 23 -5.20 11.47 11.87
CA ILE A 23 -5.10 11.73 13.32
C ILE A 23 -5.77 10.62 14.12
N ILE A 24 -6.97 10.17 13.71
CA ILE A 24 -7.68 9.05 14.37
C ILE A 24 -6.78 7.82 14.35
N ASN A 25 -6.23 7.47 13.19
CA ASN A 25 -5.38 6.30 13.07
C ASN A 25 -4.04 6.43 13.81
N ILE A 26 -3.37 7.58 13.75
CA ILE A 26 -2.13 7.84 14.52
C ILE A 26 -2.40 7.74 16.02
N TYR A 27 -3.55 8.24 16.48
CA TYR A 27 -3.94 8.13 17.88
C TYR A 27 -4.29 6.69 18.27
N CYS A 28 -5.02 5.96 17.43
CA CYS A 28 -5.27 4.52 17.60
C CYS A 28 -3.95 3.74 17.71
N LEU A 29 -2.97 4.03 16.84
CA LEU A 29 -1.62 3.47 16.91
C LEU A 29 -0.94 3.85 18.24
N SER A 30 -1.00 5.11 18.64
CA SER A 30 -0.39 5.57 19.90
C SER A 30 -0.92 4.80 21.12
N ILE A 31 -2.18 4.35 21.11
CA ILE A 31 -2.81 3.58 22.18
C ILE A 31 -2.51 2.09 22.10
N ILE A 32 -2.45 1.52 20.88
CA ILE A 32 -1.95 0.15 20.69
C ILE A 32 -0.54 0.03 21.30
N PHE A 33 0.28 1.08 21.19
CA PHE A 33 1.64 1.13 21.71
C PHE A 33 1.81 1.80 23.07
N LYS A 34 0.74 2.35 23.69
CA LYS A 34 0.81 2.94 25.04
C LYS A 34 0.62 1.82 26.07
N ASP A 35 1.76 1.26 26.45
CA ASP A 35 2.02 0.29 27.52
C ASP A 35 0.90 -0.67 27.93
N ASP A 36 1.22 -1.95 27.79
CA ASP A 36 0.65 -3.04 28.56
C ASP A 36 0.81 -2.75 30.05
N ASP A 37 -0.27 -2.32 30.69
CA ASP A 37 -0.39 -2.31 32.14
C ASP A 37 -0.11 -3.74 32.66
N PRO A 38 0.94 -3.97 33.47
CA PRO A 38 1.25 -5.29 34.03
C PRO A 38 0.13 -5.82 34.94
N GLY A 39 -0.82 -4.96 35.33
CA GLY A 39 -1.94 -5.26 36.24
C GLY A 39 -3.30 -5.50 35.59
N ALA A 40 -3.46 -5.42 34.27
CA ALA A 40 -4.76 -5.64 33.62
C ALA A 40 -5.18 -7.12 33.69
N SER A 41 -6.10 -7.38 34.64
CA SER A 41 -6.81 -8.63 34.92
C SER A 41 -6.91 -9.60 33.75
N THR A 42 -6.51 -10.85 34.02
CA THR A 42 -6.74 -12.02 33.18
C THR A 42 -8.23 -12.26 32.98
N ASP A 43 -8.80 -11.68 31.92
CA ASP A 43 -10.08 -12.15 31.43
C ASP A 43 -9.92 -13.59 30.91
N LYS A 44 -10.75 -14.48 31.45
CA LYS A 44 -10.73 -15.93 31.25
C LYS A 44 -10.68 -16.28 29.76
N ILE A 45 -9.60 -16.95 29.37
CA ILE A 45 -9.38 -17.48 28.02
C ILE A 45 -10.38 -18.62 27.77
N ILE A 46 -11.29 -18.43 26.81
CA ILE A 46 -12.15 -19.50 26.30
C ILE A 46 -11.33 -20.28 25.26
N ILE A 47 -10.93 -21.49 25.64
CA ILE A 47 -10.33 -22.47 24.74
C ILE A 47 -11.44 -23.02 23.85
N LYS A 48 -11.44 -22.70 22.55
CA LYS A 48 -12.25 -23.44 21.58
C LYS A 48 -11.42 -24.55 20.95
N SER A 49 -11.69 -25.78 21.37
CA SER A 49 -11.28 -26.98 20.63
C SER A 49 -12.32 -27.28 19.55
N ILE A 50 -11.88 -27.54 18.32
CA ILE A 50 -12.69 -28.29 17.35
C ILE A 50 -12.16 -29.72 17.38
N ASN A 51 -13.00 -30.67 17.81
CA ASN A 51 -12.71 -32.11 17.89
C ASN A 51 -11.45 -32.52 18.70
N GLY A 52 -11.10 -31.79 19.77
CA GLY A 52 -10.15 -32.28 20.77
C GLY A 52 -8.67 -32.37 20.36
N THR A 53 -8.29 -32.03 19.13
CA THR A 53 -6.89 -32.04 18.67
C THR A 53 -6.28 -30.64 18.65
N VAL A 54 -5.27 -30.42 19.50
CA VAL A 54 -4.37 -29.26 19.46
C VAL A 54 -3.31 -29.53 18.39
N PHE A 55 -3.29 -28.74 17.31
CA PHE A 55 -2.26 -28.85 16.29
C PHE A 55 -0.91 -28.35 16.83
N SER A 56 -0.03 -29.29 17.19
CA SER A 56 1.41 -29.04 17.30
C SER A 56 2.11 -29.61 16.09
N THR A 57 2.51 -28.76 15.15
CA THR A 57 3.51 -29.17 14.14
C THR A 57 4.36 -27.99 13.71
N SER A 58 5.57 -27.90 14.28
CA SER A 58 6.73 -27.34 13.59
C SER A 58 7.64 -28.52 13.23
N LYS A 59 7.49 -29.02 11.99
CA LYS A 59 8.30 -30.10 11.41
C LYS A 59 9.59 -29.57 10.75
N VAL A 60 10.19 -28.49 11.28
CA VAL A 60 11.39 -27.85 10.71
C VAL A 60 12.63 -27.99 11.61
N LEU A 61 12.59 -28.80 12.66
CA LEU A 61 13.76 -29.09 13.51
C LEU A 61 13.96 -30.59 13.73
N LEU A 62 14.01 -31.36 12.64
CA LEU A 62 14.64 -32.70 12.62
C LEU A 62 15.98 -32.62 11.87
N LYS A 63 16.92 -31.85 12.42
CA LYS A 63 18.36 -31.99 12.17
C LYS A 63 19.18 -31.32 13.28
N ALA A 64 18.82 -31.59 14.53
CA ALA A 64 19.64 -31.21 15.69
C ALA A 64 19.23 -32.03 16.93
N LYS A 65 19.35 -33.35 16.86
CA LYS A 65 19.37 -34.21 18.05
C LYS A 65 20.42 -35.31 17.90
N GLN A 66 21.69 -34.90 17.94
CA GLN A 66 22.75 -35.72 18.52
C GLN A 66 23.64 -34.77 19.34
N ASN A 67 23.24 -34.56 20.58
CA ASN A 67 24.10 -34.54 21.77
C ASN A 67 23.34 -33.91 22.94
N GLY A 68 23.35 -34.65 24.04
CA GLY A 68 22.36 -34.54 25.12
C GLY A 68 22.36 -33.20 25.83
N ARG A 69 21.15 -32.66 26.05
CA ARG A 69 20.85 -31.76 27.17
C ARG A 69 19.45 -32.08 27.72
N LYS A 70 19.38 -32.04 29.05
CA LYS A 70 18.23 -32.38 29.92
C LYS A 70 16.91 -31.83 29.37
N ALA A 71 15.93 -32.71 29.24
CA ALA A 71 14.55 -32.35 28.95
C ALA A 71 13.99 -31.51 30.10
N THR A 72 13.68 -30.24 29.84
CA THR A 72 12.91 -29.41 30.76
C THR A 72 11.44 -29.89 30.75
N LYS A 73 10.99 -30.47 31.87
CA LYS A 73 9.59 -30.87 32.13
C LYS A 73 8.68 -29.67 32.39
N LYS A 74 8.64 -28.68 31.49
CA LYS A 74 7.56 -27.68 31.51
C LYS A 74 6.89 -27.67 30.15
N PRO A 75 5.59 -28.04 30.04
CA PRO A 75 4.85 -27.82 28.81
C PRO A 75 4.87 -26.30 28.54
N ALA A 76 5.20 -25.92 27.30
CA ALA A 76 5.07 -24.54 26.87
C ALA A 76 3.58 -24.18 26.87
N VAL A 77 3.13 -23.45 27.89
CA VAL A 77 1.78 -22.90 27.95
C VAL A 77 1.78 -21.66 27.07
N PHE A 78 1.25 -21.77 25.85
CA PHE A 78 0.95 -20.60 25.04
C PHE A 78 -0.33 -19.97 25.56
N VAL A 79 -0.19 -18.80 26.18
CA VAL A 79 -1.33 -17.95 26.54
C VAL A 79 -1.86 -17.35 25.23
N HIS A 80 -2.98 -17.88 24.71
CA HIS A 80 -3.69 -17.26 23.60
C HIS A 80 -4.27 -15.91 24.04
N ARG A 81 -3.52 -14.83 23.83
CA ARG A 81 -4.11 -13.50 23.69
C ARG A 81 -4.34 -13.28 22.20
N ASN A 82 -5.60 -13.20 21.81
CA ASN A 82 -5.95 -12.74 20.46
C ASN A 82 -5.60 -11.25 20.39
N THR A 83 -4.35 -10.96 20.01
CA THR A 83 -3.77 -9.61 19.98
C THR A 83 -4.54 -8.70 19.04
N THR A 84 -5.08 -9.24 17.94
CA THR A 84 -5.98 -8.52 17.04
C THR A 84 -7.26 -8.11 17.76
N GLN A 85 -7.93 -9.03 18.48
CA GLN A 85 -9.13 -8.71 19.25
C GLN A 85 -8.87 -7.69 20.37
N LEU A 86 -7.74 -7.81 21.07
CA LEU A 86 -7.33 -6.86 22.10
C LEU A 86 -7.08 -5.47 21.50
N ALA A 87 -6.38 -5.38 20.38
CA ALA A 87 -6.15 -4.12 19.68
C ALA A 87 -7.48 -3.51 19.19
N THR A 88 -8.37 -4.31 18.60
CA THR A 88 -9.71 -3.87 18.18
C THR A 88 -10.54 -3.36 19.36
N GLN A 89 -10.53 -4.04 20.51
CA GLN A 89 -11.24 -3.59 21.70
C GLN A 89 -10.68 -2.28 22.25
N LYS A 90 -9.34 -2.14 22.32
CA LYS A 90 -8.68 -0.89 22.72
C LYS A 90 -9.05 0.26 21.78
N ILE A 91 -9.08 0.03 20.47
CA ILE A 91 -9.49 1.01 19.45
C ILE A 91 -10.97 1.42 19.62
N LEU A 92 -11.88 0.45 19.79
CA LEU A 92 -13.32 0.69 19.92
C LEU A 92 -13.68 1.44 21.21
N ALA A 93 -13.07 1.08 22.34
CA ALA A 93 -13.29 1.75 23.63
C ALA A 93 -12.92 3.24 23.57
N VAL A 94 -11.88 3.57 22.80
CA VAL A 94 -11.38 4.92 22.64
C VAL A 94 -12.14 5.72 21.60
N SER A 95 -12.64 5.09 20.54
CA SER A 95 -13.49 5.76 19.54
C SER A 95 -14.68 6.47 20.19
N ASN A 96 -15.26 5.87 21.23
CA ASN A 96 -16.34 6.45 22.03
C ASN A 96 -15.91 7.68 22.87
N LEU A 97 -14.63 7.80 23.21
CA LEU A 97 -14.05 8.95 23.96
C LEU A 97 -13.71 10.13 23.03
N LEU A 98 -13.26 9.86 21.81
CA LEU A 98 -12.87 10.89 20.83
C LEU A 98 -14.04 11.80 20.42
N GLN A 99 -15.27 11.29 20.41
CA GLN A 99 -16.47 12.05 20.03
C GLN A 99 -16.71 13.27 20.94
N LYS A 100 -16.27 13.24 22.21
CA LYS A 100 -16.51 14.32 23.18
C LYS A 100 -15.48 15.46 23.15
N HIS A 101 -14.26 15.24 22.64
CA HIS A 101 -13.15 16.20 22.78
C HIS A 101 -12.73 16.89 21.46
N TYR A 102 -13.28 16.48 20.32
CA TYR A 102 -12.77 16.85 18.99
C TYR A 102 -13.01 18.31 18.52
N LYS A 103 -13.60 19.19 19.34
CA LYS A 103 -13.99 20.56 18.92
C LYS A 103 -12.98 21.68 19.22
N LYS A 104 -11.77 21.43 19.75
CA LYS A 104 -10.82 22.52 20.03
C LYS A 104 -9.40 22.30 19.47
N ARG A 105 -9.08 23.16 18.49
CA ARG A 105 -7.76 23.72 18.12
C ARG A 105 -6.60 22.70 18.02
N PHE A 106 -6.48 22.07 16.86
CA PHE A 106 -5.54 20.95 16.65
C PHE A 106 -4.32 21.23 15.76
N PHE A 107 -4.08 22.46 15.31
CA PHE A 107 -2.98 22.73 14.38
C PHE A 107 -1.91 23.65 14.98
N PRO A 108 -0.77 23.09 15.43
CA PRO A 108 0.46 23.86 15.60
C PRO A 108 0.85 24.50 14.25
N SER A 109 1.30 25.75 14.28
CA SER A 109 1.66 26.54 13.07
C SER A 109 2.65 25.82 12.13
N LYS A 110 3.55 25.01 12.68
CA LYS A 110 4.52 24.21 11.91
C LYS A 110 3.87 23.17 11.00
N PHE A 111 2.75 22.58 11.42
CA PHE A 111 2.02 21.61 10.60
C PHE A 111 1.32 22.31 9.42
N THR A 112 0.71 23.46 9.68
CA THR A 112 0.07 24.29 8.64
C THR A 112 1.08 24.72 7.58
N LEU A 113 2.27 25.18 7.97
CA LEU A 113 3.30 25.60 7.03
C LEU A 113 3.81 24.44 6.15
N LYS A 114 4.08 23.27 6.76
CA LYS A 114 4.50 22.08 6.01
C LYS A 114 3.44 21.68 4.98
N PHE A 115 2.18 21.69 5.39
CA PHE A 115 1.06 21.36 4.54
C PHE A 115 0.87 22.36 3.38
N GLU A 116 1.00 23.67 3.63
CA GLU A 116 0.96 24.69 2.58
C GLU A 116 2.09 24.51 1.56
N ASN A 117 3.29 24.12 2.00
CA ASN A 117 4.41 23.86 1.10
C ASN A 117 4.15 22.63 0.21
N ILE A 118 3.58 21.56 0.75
CA ILE A 118 3.14 20.40 -0.02
C ILE A 118 2.08 20.81 -1.06
N LEU A 119 1.12 21.65 -0.68
CA LEU A 119 0.12 22.14 -1.62
C LEU A 119 0.72 22.98 -2.75
N LYS A 120 1.70 23.83 -2.44
CA LYS A 120 2.43 24.59 -3.47
C LYS A 120 3.22 23.66 -4.39
N SER A 121 3.82 22.60 -3.85
CA SER A 121 4.67 21.71 -4.65
C SER A 121 3.90 20.93 -5.71
N ILE A 122 2.63 20.61 -5.45
CA ILE A 122 1.75 19.88 -6.39
C ILE A 122 1.03 20.79 -7.40
N GLN A 123 1.18 22.12 -7.33
CA GLN A 123 0.48 23.07 -8.21
C GLN A 123 1.15 23.34 -9.57
N GLY A 124 2.31 22.72 -9.85
CA GLY A 124 3.02 22.85 -11.12
C GLY A 124 2.17 22.45 -12.32
N ARG A 125 2.16 23.28 -13.37
CA ARG A 125 1.35 23.05 -14.58
C ARG A 125 2.16 22.80 -15.84
N ASP A 126 3.45 23.12 -15.84
CA ASP A 126 4.28 22.91 -17.02
C ASP A 126 4.41 21.41 -17.31
N VAL A 127 4.22 21.04 -18.57
CA VAL A 127 4.29 19.66 -19.04
C VAL A 127 5.50 19.54 -19.96
N SER A 128 6.40 18.60 -19.64
CA SER A 128 7.54 18.32 -20.51
C SER A 128 8.00 16.88 -20.34
N ALA A 129 7.89 16.07 -21.39
CA ALA A 129 8.43 14.71 -21.39
C ALA A 129 9.94 14.67 -21.09
N LYS A 130 10.68 15.72 -21.48
CA LYS A 130 12.12 15.83 -21.18
C LYS A 130 12.38 15.96 -19.68
N PHE A 131 11.46 16.58 -18.93
CA PHE A 131 11.58 16.77 -17.48
C PHE A 131 11.56 15.45 -16.70
N LEU A 132 10.93 14.39 -17.24
CA LEU A 132 10.96 13.07 -16.61
C LEU A 132 12.37 12.48 -16.51
N ASN A 133 13.33 12.93 -17.33
CA ASN A 133 14.75 12.57 -17.16
C ASN A 133 15.35 13.15 -15.88
N ASP A 134 14.85 14.29 -15.40
CA ASP A 134 15.28 14.87 -14.14
C ASP A 134 14.55 14.21 -12.98
N VAL A 135 13.27 13.85 -13.17
CA VAL A 135 12.48 13.05 -12.21
C VAL A 135 13.14 11.71 -11.92
N SER A 136 13.68 11.01 -12.92
CA SER A 136 14.33 9.72 -12.70
C SER A 136 15.60 9.81 -11.84
N LYS A 137 16.24 10.99 -11.77
CA LYS A 137 17.42 11.25 -10.95
C LYS A 137 17.07 11.53 -9.49
N TRP A 138 15.79 11.73 -9.15
CA TRP A 138 15.33 11.96 -7.78
C TRP A 138 15.45 10.71 -6.91
N VAL A 139 15.32 9.54 -7.53
CA VAL A 139 15.28 8.26 -6.83
C VAL A 139 16.66 7.93 -6.26
N ASN A 140 16.70 7.63 -4.97
CA ASN A 140 17.90 7.16 -4.29
C ASN A 140 17.58 6.01 -3.33
N GLY A 141 18.57 5.58 -2.55
CA GLY A 141 18.43 4.44 -1.64
C GLY A 141 17.31 4.57 -0.59
N ARG A 142 16.94 5.79 -0.21
CA ARG A 142 16.03 6.03 0.92
C ARG A 142 14.69 6.66 0.54
N GLU A 143 14.62 7.31 -0.61
CA GLU A 143 13.43 7.99 -1.11
C GLU A 143 13.31 7.89 -2.63
N VAL A 144 12.07 7.94 -3.12
CA VAL A 144 11.71 7.91 -4.55
C VAL A 144 11.57 9.33 -5.11
N PHE A 145 11.33 10.31 -4.25
CA PHE A 145 11.31 11.73 -4.60
C PHE A 145 11.71 12.56 -3.37
N PRO A 146 12.40 13.70 -3.54
CA PRO A 146 12.80 14.54 -2.42
C PRO A 146 11.64 15.41 -1.93
N GLU A 147 11.84 16.07 -0.79
CA GLU A 147 10.96 17.17 -0.36
C GLU A 147 11.23 18.41 -1.22
N PHE A 148 10.19 18.93 -1.88
CA PHE A 148 10.30 20.12 -2.72
C PHE A 148 9.69 21.35 -2.06
N PRO A 149 10.44 22.46 -1.92
CA PRO A 149 9.85 23.77 -1.62
C PRO A 149 9.19 24.40 -2.88
N SER A 150 9.31 23.77 -4.05
CA SER A 150 8.94 24.29 -5.38
C SER A 150 7.90 23.43 -6.10
N ASN A 151 7.43 23.89 -7.26
CA ASN A 151 6.36 23.29 -8.07
C ASN A 151 6.78 22.05 -8.92
N GLN A 152 8.01 21.54 -8.75
CA GLN A 152 8.58 20.46 -9.57
C GLN A 152 7.80 19.14 -9.46
N LEU A 153 7.32 18.80 -8.26
CA LEU A 153 6.50 17.60 -8.08
C LEU A 153 5.20 17.70 -8.89
N GLY A 154 4.53 18.85 -8.85
CA GLY A 154 3.33 19.12 -9.64
C GLY A 154 3.59 19.06 -11.14
N GLN A 155 4.72 19.60 -11.63
CA GLN A 155 5.13 19.48 -13.04
C GLN A 155 5.32 18.00 -13.44
N ALA A 156 5.94 17.19 -12.60
CA ALA A 156 6.11 15.75 -12.84
C ALA A 156 4.75 15.03 -12.91
N LEU A 157 3.88 15.26 -11.92
CA LEU A 157 2.53 14.67 -11.88
C LEU A 157 1.69 15.10 -13.09
N ASN A 158 1.70 16.38 -13.45
CA ASN A 158 0.96 16.88 -14.60
C ASN A 158 1.49 16.32 -15.94
N THR A 159 2.81 16.11 -16.01
CA THR A 159 3.43 15.43 -17.15
C THR A 159 2.93 14.00 -17.26
N LEU A 160 2.89 13.22 -16.18
CA LEU A 160 2.31 11.86 -16.18
C LEU A 160 0.84 11.83 -16.62
N CYS A 161 0.04 12.82 -16.18
CA CYS A 161 -1.36 12.94 -16.59
C CYS A 161 -1.54 13.20 -18.09
N SER A 162 -0.64 13.97 -18.70
CA SER A 162 -0.85 14.56 -20.03
C SER A 162 -0.03 13.92 -21.15
N SER A 163 1.09 13.26 -20.83
CA SER A 163 1.98 12.65 -21.83
C SER A 163 1.25 11.56 -22.62
N ARG A 164 1.43 11.54 -23.95
CA ARG A 164 0.81 10.52 -24.80
C ARG A 164 1.39 9.14 -24.50
N ILE A 165 0.54 8.11 -24.53
CA ILE A 165 0.95 6.71 -24.46
C ILE A 165 1.40 6.29 -25.87
N ILE A 166 2.62 5.74 -25.98
CA ILE A 166 3.24 5.39 -27.26
C ILE A 166 3.40 3.88 -27.46
N PHE A 167 3.19 3.09 -26.40
CA PHE A 167 3.25 1.63 -26.42
C PHE A 167 2.44 1.07 -25.24
N ALA A 168 1.77 -0.06 -25.44
CA ALA A 168 1.06 -0.78 -24.38
C ALA A 168 1.22 -2.31 -24.53
N ASP A 169 1.38 -3.02 -23.41
CA ASP A 169 1.48 -4.48 -23.38
C ASP A 169 0.95 -5.03 -22.05
N ASN A 170 0.70 -6.33 -21.98
CA ASN A 170 0.41 -7.00 -20.72
C ASN A 170 1.62 -6.92 -19.79
N ALA A 171 1.39 -6.60 -18.51
CA ALA A 171 2.46 -6.67 -17.53
C ALA A 171 2.81 -8.16 -17.25
N LYS A 172 4.02 -8.58 -17.62
CA LYS A 172 4.45 -10.00 -17.62
C LYS A 172 4.38 -10.72 -16.26
N LYS A 173 4.21 -10.00 -15.15
CA LYS A 173 4.18 -10.55 -13.79
C LYS A 173 3.11 -9.86 -12.94
N GLY A 174 2.37 -10.66 -12.17
CA GLY A 174 1.38 -10.18 -11.23
C GLY A 174 0.17 -11.10 -11.15
N THR A 175 -0.59 -10.95 -10.07
CA THR A 175 -1.83 -11.70 -9.85
C THR A 175 -3.05 -10.98 -10.43
N GLN A 176 -3.06 -9.65 -10.38
CA GLN A 176 -4.16 -8.78 -10.79
C GLN A 176 -3.93 -8.13 -12.16
N LEU A 177 -5.01 -7.67 -12.78
CA LEU A 177 -4.98 -6.94 -14.06
C LEU A 177 -4.20 -5.63 -13.91
N LYS A 178 -3.16 -5.50 -14.73
CA LYS A 178 -2.40 -4.27 -14.94
C LYS A 178 -1.70 -4.36 -16.28
N ILE A 179 -1.58 -3.23 -16.97
CA ILE A 179 -0.87 -3.15 -18.25
C ILE A 179 0.40 -2.32 -18.09
N LEU A 180 1.44 -2.71 -18.81
CA LEU A 180 2.64 -1.92 -18.99
C LEU A 180 2.37 -0.91 -20.10
N VAL A 181 2.64 0.36 -19.85
CA VAL A 181 2.61 1.40 -20.87
C VAL A 181 3.95 2.11 -20.94
N THR A 182 4.29 2.61 -22.11
CA THR A 182 5.38 3.57 -22.30
C THR A 182 4.77 4.89 -22.72
N ILE A 183 5.13 5.97 -22.04
CA ILE A 183 4.72 7.33 -22.39
C ILE A 183 5.81 8.02 -23.22
N GLU A 184 5.46 9.15 -23.85
CA GLU A 184 6.42 9.99 -24.56
C GLU A 184 7.66 10.30 -23.72
N GLY A 185 8.83 10.24 -24.36
CA GLY A 185 10.12 10.27 -23.69
C GLY A 185 10.67 8.88 -23.31
N GLY A 186 9.92 7.79 -23.58
CA GLY A 186 10.39 6.42 -23.37
C GLY A 186 10.25 5.91 -21.93
N PHE A 187 9.52 6.63 -21.09
CA PHE A 187 9.31 6.26 -19.69
C PHE A 187 8.24 5.17 -19.55
N LYS A 188 8.59 4.09 -18.85
CA LYS A 188 7.64 3.03 -18.52
C LYS A 188 6.75 3.44 -17.36
N ALA A 189 5.52 2.97 -17.37
CA ALA A 189 4.58 3.09 -16.26
C ALA A 189 3.66 1.87 -16.22
N ILE A 190 3.08 1.59 -15.06
CA ILE A 190 1.97 0.66 -14.92
C ILE A 190 0.66 1.44 -14.97
N PHE A 191 -0.30 0.94 -15.74
CA PHE A 191 -1.69 1.38 -15.66
C PHE A 191 -2.54 0.30 -14.99
N LYS A 192 -3.14 0.64 -13.85
CA LYS A 192 -4.14 -0.19 -13.16
C LYS A 192 -5.53 0.41 -13.41
N PRO A 193 -6.42 -0.27 -14.17
CA PRO A 193 -7.74 0.26 -14.49
C PRO A 193 -8.67 0.27 -13.27
N GLN A 194 -9.70 1.11 -13.33
CA GLN A 194 -10.78 1.12 -12.36
C GLN A 194 -11.61 -0.17 -12.45
N TRP A 195 -11.60 -0.96 -11.38
CA TRP A 195 -12.45 -2.14 -11.21
C TRP A 195 -13.81 -1.81 -10.59
N TYR A 196 -13.80 -0.95 -9.57
CA TYR A 196 -14.92 -0.70 -8.69
C TYR A 196 -15.33 0.76 -8.72
N LYS A 197 -16.57 1.05 -8.31
CA LYS A 197 -16.96 2.44 -8.05
C LYS A 197 -16.25 2.97 -6.81
N LYS A 198 -16.14 4.30 -6.68
CA LYS A 198 -15.36 4.94 -5.60
C LYS A 198 -15.97 4.70 -4.22
N ASP A 199 -17.28 4.60 -4.16
CA ASP A 199 -18.10 4.35 -2.98
C ASP A 199 -18.30 2.85 -2.67
N GLU A 200 -17.78 1.97 -3.52
CA GLU A 200 -17.88 0.53 -3.31
C GLU A 200 -16.97 0.09 -2.15
N ALA A 201 -17.58 -0.56 -1.16
CA ALA A 201 -16.89 -1.14 -0.02
C ALA A 201 -16.60 -2.61 -0.28
N ILE A 202 -15.33 -2.99 -0.16
CA ILE A 202 -14.91 -4.39 -0.28
C ILE A 202 -15.15 -5.09 1.05
N VAL A 203 -15.92 -6.17 1.02
CA VAL A 203 -16.32 -6.93 2.22
C VAL A 203 -15.60 -8.28 2.24
N GLY A 204 -15.35 -8.81 3.43
CA GLY A 204 -14.70 -10.09 3.65
C GLY A 204 -13.28 -9.95 4.18
N GLU A 205 -12.39 -10.86 3.76
CA GLU A 205 -10.99 -10.86 4.18
C GLU A 205 -10.29 -9.54 3.81
N VAL A 206 -9.35 -9.11 4.65
CA VAL A 206 -8.61 -7.83 4.48
C VAL A 206 -7.75 -7.74 3.21
N PHE A 207 -7.60 -8.85 2.48
CA PHE A 207 -6.89 -8.98 1.21
C PHE A 207 -7.82 -9.35 0.03
N ALA A 208 -9.14 -9.37 0.25
CA ALA A 208 -10.15 -9.67 -0.77
C ALA A 208 -10.21 -8.60 -1.87
N GLY A 209 -10.96 -8.89 -2.92
CA GLY A 209 -11.20 -7.96 -4.04
C GLY A 209 -10.03 -7.81 -5.03
N LYS A 210 -10.25 -6.99 -6.06
CA LYS A 210 -9.26 -6.58 -7.06
C LYS A 210 -8.49 -5.33 -6.58
N ASP A 211 -7.38 -5.02 -7.24
CA ASP A 211 -6.65 -3.79 -6.97
C ASP A 211 -7.50 -2.56 -7.33
N ARG A 212 -7.66 -1.64 -6.39
CA ARG A 212 -8.32 -0.35 -6.58
C ARG A 212 -7.33 0.69 -7.06
N HIS A 213 -7.58 1.25 -8.24
CA HIS A 213 -6.72 2.30 -8.81
C HIS A 213 -6.63 3.53 -7.90
N ASN A 214 -7.75 3.93 -7.29
CA ASN A 214 -7.79 5.05 -6.36
C ASN A 214 -6.99 4.79 -5.07
N GLY A 215 -6.84 3.52 -4.65
CA GLY A 215 -5.98 3.12 -3.54
C GLY A 215 -4.50 3.44 -3.80
N GLU A 216 -4.00 3.13 -5.01
CA GLU A 216 -2.62 3.46 -5.40
C GLU A 216 -2.37 4.98 -5.42
N VAL A 217 -3.33 5.76 -5.95
CA VAL A 217 -3.24 7.22 -5.98
C VAL A 217 -3.23 7.78 -4.55
N ALA A 218 -4.15 7.34 -3.69
CA ALA A 218 -4.23 7.79 -2.31
C ALA A 218 -2.96 7.43 -1.51
N ALA A 219 -2.43 6.22 -1.72
CA ALA A 219 -1.20 5.75 -1.10
C ALA A 219 0.02 6.64 -1.43
N PHE A 220 0.16 7.06 -2.69
CA PHE A 220 1.21 8.00 -3.09
C PHE A 220 1.11 9.33 -2.31
N TYR A 221 -0.07 9.96 -2.28
CA TYR A 221 -0.26 11.22 -1.57
C TYR A 221 -0.10 11.07 -0.05
N LEU A 222 -0.50 9.93 0.51
CA LEU A 222 -0.28 9.66 1.93
C LEU A 222 1.22 9.54 2.24
N SER A 223 1.99 8.87 1.38
CA SER A 223 3.44 8.75 1.53
C SER A 223 4.12 10.13 1.50
N LEU A 224 3.61 11.07 0.69
CA LEU A 224 4.04 12.47 0.68
C LEU A 224 3.67 13.18 2.00
N LEU A 225 2.42 13.07 2.45
CA LEU A 225 1.94 13.73 3.67
C LEU A 225 2.69 13.27 4.94
N LEU A 226 3.00 11.98 5.02
CA LEU A 226 3.77 11.40 6.13
C LEU A 226 5.27 11.69 6.04
N GLY A 227 5.75 12.29 4.94
CA GLY A 227 7.18 12.51 4.71
C GLY A 227 7.98 11.23 4.52
N LEU A 228 7.33 10.13 4.10
CA LEU A 228 7.99 8.86 3.85
C LEU A 228 8.70 8.86 2.49
N HIS A 229 8.02 9.39 1.47
CA HIS A 229 8.53 9.52 0.10
C HIS A 229 9.02 8.19 -0.53
N ARG A 230 8.40 7.06 -0.15
CA ARG A 230 8.79 5.70 -0.57
C ARG A 230 7.84 5.07 -1.59
N ALA A 231 6.74 5.75 -1.94
CA ALA A 231 5.80 5.32 -2.97
C ALA A 231 6.17 5.90 -4.34
N PRO A 232 6.08 5.14 -5.44
CA PRO A 232 6.27 5.67 -6.79
C PRO A 232 5.27 6.79 -7.12
N LEU A 233 5.69 7.73 -7.98
CA LEU A 233 4.82 8.78 -8.48
C LEU A 233 3.61 8.16 -9.17
N THR A 234 2.42 8.51 -8.67
CA THR A 234 1.15 7.90 -9.10
C THR A 234 0.10 8.97 -9.33
N VAL A 235 -0.58 8.91 -10.47
CA VAL A 235 -1.66 9.83 -10.83
C VAL A 235 -2.91 9.08 -11.27
N GLY A 236 -4.08 9.66 -10.98
CA GLY A 236 -5.33 9.24 -11.62
C GLY A 236 -5.37 9.77 -13.05
N ARG A 237 -5.65 8.89 -14.02
CA ARG A 237 -5.74 9.26 -15.45
C ARG A 237 -6.95 8.61 -16.10
N LYS A 238 -7.67 9.39 -16.91
CA LYS A 238 -8.69 8.87 -17.84
C LYS A 238 -8.03 8.63 -19.18
N VAL A 239 -8.29 7.48 -19.78
CA VAL A 239 -7.67 7.04 -21.02
C VAL A 239 -8.75 6.59 -21.99
N ASN A 240 -8.64 7.00 -23.26
CA ASN A 240 -9.45 6.44 -24.33
C ASN A 240 -8.85 5.10 -24.82
N LEU A 241 -9.51 3.98 -24.53
CA LEU A 241 -9.00 2.64 -24.84
C LEU A 241 -8.70 2.46 -26.34
N ARG A 242 -9.62 2.86 -27.23
CA ARG A 242 -9.42 2.71 -28.68
C ARG A 242 -8.28 3.59 -29.21
N LYS A 243 -8.24 4.85 -28.80
CA LYS A 243 -7.32 5.85 -29.36
C LYS A 243 -5.94 5.85 -28.71
N GLU A 244 -5.85 5.60 -27.41
CA GLU A 244 -4.60 5.72 -26.65
C GLU A 244 -3.97 4.37 -26.26
N ILE A 245 -4.74 3.27 -26.20
CA ILE A 245 -4.21 1.96 -25.80
C ILE A 245 -4.17 0.98 -26.98
N MET A 246 -5.32 0.65 -27.56
CA MET A 246 -5.43 -0.37 -28.62
C MET A 246 -4.57 -0.03 -29.85
N SER A 247 -4.51 1.25 -30.21
CA SER A 247 -3.71 1.77 -31.34
C SER A 247 -2.20 1.57 -31.19
N VAL A 248 -1.70 1.34 -29.97
CA VAL A 248 -0.28 1.18 -29.63
C VAL A 248 -0.01 -0.11 -28.86
N SER A 249 -0.98 -1.05 -28.86
CA SER A 249 -0.90 -2.30 -28.11
C SER A 249 -0.16 -3.39 -28.87
N THR A 250 0.53 -4.27 -28.15
CA THR A 250 0.97 -5.56 -28.70
C THR A 250 -0.22 -6.42 -29.10
N THR A 251 -0.02 -7.37 -30.01
CA THR A 251 -1.04 -8.35 -30.40
C THR A 251 -1.60 -9.11 -29.19
N GLY A 252 -0.74 -9.48 -28.23
CA GLY A 252 -1.15 -10.23 -27.05
C GLY A 252 -2.06 -9.44 -26.10
N LEU A 253 -1.90 -8.12 -26.01
CA LEU A 253 -2.84 -7.28 -25.25
C LEU A 253 -4.10 -7.01 -26.08
N LEU A 254 -3.95 -6.69 -27.37
CA LEU A 254 -5.05 -6.34 -28.27
C LEU A 254 -6.10 -7.47 -28.38
N GLN A 255 -5.68 -8.73 -28.39
CA GLN A 255 -6.57 -9.90 -28.43
C GLN A 255 -7.48 -10.05 -27.19
N THR A 256 -7.20 -9.31 -26.11
CA THR A 256 -8.00 -9.36 -24.88
C THR A 256 -9.14 -8.32 -24.87
N PHE A 257 -9.21 -7.46 -25.89
CA PHE A 257 -10.26 -6.47 -26.03
C PHE A 257 -11.49 -7.05 -26.72
N TYR A 258 -12.67 -6.64 -26.27
CA TYR A 258 -13.93 -6.92 -26.94
C TYR A 258 -14.94 -5.79 -26.70
N GLN A 259 -16.02 -5.80 -27.47
CA GLN A 259 -17.10 -4.83 -27.35
C GLN A 259 -18.27 -5.46 -26.59
N GLU A 260 -18.77 -4.77 -25.58
CA GLU A 260 -20.00 -5.12 -24.87
C GLU A 260 -21.01 -3.97 -24.99
N GLY A 261 -21.96 -4.12 -25.93
CA GLY A 261 -22.84 -3.02 -26.31
C GLY A 261 -22.04 -1.82 -26.84
N ASN A 262 -22.13 -0.68 -26.16
CA ASN A 262 -21.40 0.54 -26.52
C ASN A 262 -20.04 0.66 -25.81
N ASP A 263 -19.74 -0.23 -24.88
CA ASP A 263 -18.56 -0.15 -24.02
C ASP A 263 -17.42 -1.03 -24.55
N THR A 264 -16.20 -0.49 -24.53
CA THR A 264 -14.97 -1.23 -24.84
C THR A 264 -14.44 -1.88 -23.57
N CYS A 265 -14.33 -3.21 -23.56
CA CYS A 265 -13.88 -4.00 -22.40
C CYS A 265 -12.56 -4.70 -22.68
N PHE A 266 -11.78 -4.98 -21.62
CA PHE A 266 -10.59 -5.82 -21.72
C PHE A 266 -10.30 -6.55 -20.40
N TYR A 267 -9.76 -7.75 -20.51
CA TYR A 267 -9.39 -8.57 -19.35
C TYR A 267 -7.88 -8.76 -19.19
N GLY A 268 -7.08 -8.42 -20.19
CA GLY A 268 -5.61 -8.56 -20.16
C GLY A 268 -5.12 -9.98 -19.87
N VAL A 269 -3.84 -10.11 -19.52
CA VAL A 269 -3.22 -11.39 -19.17
C VAL A 269 -2.53 -11.30 -17.81
N CYS A 270 -3.05 -12.04 -16.84
CA CYS A 270 -2.53 -12.16 -15.47
C CYS A 270 -3.04 -13.45 -14.82
N TYR A 271 -2.56 -13.80 -13.62
CA TYR A 271 -2.95 -15.05 -12.94
C TYR A 271 -4.46 -15.19 -12.70
N TYR A 272 -5.16 -14.10 -12.35
CA TYR A 272 -6.61 -14.10 -12.10
C TYR A 272 -7.44 -13.51 -13.26
N CYS A 273 -6.82 -13.16 -14.39
CA CYS A 273 -7.50 -12.51 -15.50
C CYS A 273 -8.28 -13.55 -16.32
N LYS A 274 -9.56 -13.26 -16.58
CA LYS A 274 -10.46 -14.12 -17.35
C LYS A 274 -11.38 -13.26 -18.21
N PRO A 275 -11.82 -13.72 -19.39
CA PRO A 275 -12.76 -12.95 -20.23
C PRO A 275 -14.06 -12.55 -19.51
N GLN A 276 -14.53 -13.39 -18.58
CA GLN A 276 -15.75 -13.15 -17.79
C GLN A 276 -15.58 -12.12 -16.67
N ASP A 277 -14.34 -11.66 -16.44
CA ASP A 277 -13.96 -10.76 -15.35
C ASP A 277 -13.11 -9.63 -15.98
N ALA A 278 -13.69 -8.98 -16.99
CA ALA A 278 -13.08 -7.85 -17.69
C ALA A 278 -13.44 -6.53 -17.01
N VAL A 279 -12.61 -5.52 -17.23
CA VAL A 279 -12.99 -4.12 -16.95
C VAL A 279 -13.55 -3.50 -18.22
N CYS A 280 -14.63 -2.73 -18.07
CA CYS A 280 -15.29 -2.04 -19.18
C CYS A 280 -15.17 -0.53 -19.03
N ALA A 281 -14.76 0.13 -20.11
CA ALA A 281 -14.82 1.59 -20.21
C ALA A 281 -16.27 2.04 -20.39
N THR A 282 -16.60 3.27 -19.96
CA THR A 282 -17.84 3.90 -20.41
C THR A 282 -17.60 4.46 -21.81
N GLN A 283 -18.26 3.87 -22.81
CA GLN A 283 -17.89 3.97 -24.21
C GLN A 283 -16.44 3.52 -24.41
N ASP A 284 -15.53 4.46 -24.62
CA ASP A 284 -14.09 4.18 -24.77
C ASP A 284 -13.26 4.74 -23.62
N ILE A 285 -13.86 5.44 -22.65
CA ILE A 285 -13.12 6.13 -21.59
C ILE A 285 -13.13 5.32 -20.29
N ILE A 286 -11.94 4.97 -19.80
CA ILE A 286 -11.75 4.33 -18.49
C ILE A 286 -10.84 5.17 -17.59
N GLU A 287 -11.18 5.27 -16.31
CA GLU A 287 -10.29 5.84 -15.28
C GLU A 287 -9.33 4.75 -14.78
N GLY A 288 -8.12 5.13 -14.39
CA GLY A 288 -7.16 4.24 -13.76
C GLY A 288 -6.02 5.01 -13.09
N ALA A 289 -5.10 4.26 -12.50
CA ALA A 289 -3.90 4.78 -11.87
C ALA A 289 -2.73 4.53 -12.81
N LEU A 290 -2.02 5.61 -13.16
CA LEU A 290 -0.76 5.56 -13.87
C LEU A 290 0.38 5.71 -12.85
N ILE A 291 1.19 4.67 -12.72
CA ILE A 291 2.27 4.54 -11.72
C ILE A 291 3.59 4.54 -12.48
N LEU A 292 4.41 5.57 -12.28
CA LEU A 292 5.71 5.68 -12.95
C LEU A 292 6.63 4.54 -12.55
N TRP A 293 7.27 3.91 -13.52
CA TRP A 293 8.23 2.84 -13.27
C TRP A 293 9.49 3.39 -12.61
N LEU A 294 10.05 2.64 -11.65
CA LEU A 294 11.31 3.02 -11.01
C LEU A 294 12.48 2.90 -12.01
N PRO A 295 13.55 3.70 -11.87
CA PRO A 295 14.65 3.69 -12.84
C PRO A 295 15.26 2.29 -13.01
N GLU A 296 15.47 1.87 -14.26
CA GLU A 296 15.93 0.50 -14.57
C GLU A 296 17.32 0.18 -14.00
N HIS A 297 18.16 1.20 -13.80
CA HIS A 297 19.48 1.06 -13.20
C HIS A 297 19.42 0.81 -11.67
N LEU A 298 18.24 0.88 -11.06
CA LEU A 298 17.99 0.58 -9.64
C LEU A 298 17.14 -0.69 -9.51
N PRO A 299 17.74 -1.89 -9.68
CA PRO A 299 17.00 -3.15 -9.60
C PRO A 299 16.42 -3.37 -8.20
N LEU A 300 15.24 -4.00 -8.15
CA LEU A 300 14.54 -4.30 -6.92
C LEU A 300 14.85 -5.72 -6.43
N LYS A 301 15.07 -5.85 -5.12
CA LYS A 301 15.13 -7.12 -4.41
C LYS A 301 13.89 -7.32 -3.57
N LYS A 302 13.21 -8.43 -3.81
CA LYS A 302 12.00 -8.83 -3.09
C LYS A 302 12.33 -9.68 -1.87
N PHE A 303 11.70 -9.39 -0.74
CA PHE A 303 11.82 -10.10 0.52
C PHE A 303 10.44 -10.55 1.01
N ARG A 304 10.42 -11.69 1.70
CA ARG A 304 9.22 -12.15 2.42
C ARG A 304 9.00 -11.26 3.64
N HIS A 305 7.77 -10.78 3.83
CA HIS A 305 7.43 -9.97 4.99
C HIS A 305 7.41 -10.85 6.26
N PRO A 306 8.08 -10.45 7.36
CA PRO A 306 8.10 -11.27 8.59
C PRO A 306 6.71 -11.44 9.21
N TRP A 307 5.80 -10.48 9.03
CA TRP A 307 4.39 -10.56 9.41
C TRP A 307 3.46 -10.91 8.25
N GLN A 308 3.93 -11.68 7.26
CA GLN A 308 3.07 -12.19 6.20
C GLN A 308 1.95 -13.09 6.78
N ARG A 309 0.73 -12.98 6.23
CA ARG A 309 -0.41 -13.88 6.51
C ARG A 309 -0.22 -15.27 5.89
N THR A 310 -0.95 -16.26 6.37
CA THR A 310 -0.92 -17.60 5.77
C THR A 310 -1.65 -17.67 4.43
N TYR A 311 -2.68 -16.83 4.25
CA TYR A 311 -3.64 -16.91 3.14
C TYR A 311 -4.36 -18.26 3.04
N ILE A 312 -4.41 -18.98 4.16
CA ILE A 312 -5.09 -20.27 4.27
C ILE A 312 -6.21 -20.07 5.30
N PRO A 313 -7.48 -20.37 4.96
CA PRO A 313 -8.60 -20.29 5.89
C PRO A 313 -8.29 -21.05 7.19
N ASP A 314 -8.65 -20.45 8.33
CA ASP A 314 -8.53 -21.04 9.67
C ASP A 314 -7.10 -21.42 10.12
N VAL A 315 -6.06 -21.02 9.38
CA VAL A 315 -4.67 -21.26 9.76
C VAL A 315 -4.02 -19.94 10.16
N PRO A 316 -3.88 -19.65 11.47
CA PRO A 316 -3.25 -18.42 11.93
C PRO A 316 -1.75 -18.43 11.62
N ALA A 317 -1.20 -17.26 11.27
CA ALA A 317 0.24 -17.09 11.18
C ALA A 317 0.87 -17.10 12.58
N ARG A 318 2.17 -17.42 12.67
CA ARG A 318 2.87 -17.48 13.96
C ARG A 318 2.78 -16.18 14.75
N TRP A 319 2.86 -15.04 14.07
CA TRP A 319 2.79 -13.71 14.71
C TRP A 319 1.41 -13.39 15.29
N GLU A 320 0.35 -14.11 14.88
CA GLU A 320 -0.99 -14.00 15.46
C GLU A 320 -1.09 -14.73 16.81
N LEU A 321 -0.19 -15.70 17.06
CA LEU A 321 -0.22 -16.56 18.25
C LEU A 321 0.88 -16.24 19.26
N ASP A 322 1.98 -15.64 18.81
CA ASP A 322 3.21 -15.41 19.58
C ASP A 322 3.36 -13.90 19.85
N ALA A 323 2.98 -13.45 21.06
CA ALA A 323 3.08 -12.05 21.45
C ALA A 323 4.54 -11.53 21.44
N ASP A 324 5.51 -12.42 21.64
CA ASP A 324 6.94 -12.12 21.62
C ASP A 324 7.57 -12.30 20.23
N TYR A 325 6.76 -12.45 19.17
CA TYR A 325 7.26 -12.75 17.82
C TYR A 325 8.30 -11.74 17.31
N CYS A 326 8.18 -10.47 17.68
CA CYS A 326 9.18 -9.44 17.33
C CYS A 326 10.58 -9.81 17.85
N GLN A 327 10.71 -10.42 19.03
CA GLN A 327 11.99 -10.88 19.57
C GLN A 327 12.62 -11.99 18.71
N VAL A 328 11.80 -12.79 18.04
CA VAL A 328 12.26 -13.81 17.10
C VAL A 328 12.76 -13.15 15.82
N VAL A 329 12.01 -12.20 15.28
CA VAL A 329 12.37 -11.43 14.07
C VAL A 329 13.70 -10.70 14.28
N ARG A 330 13.89 -10.08 15.45
CA ARG A 330 15.12 -9.36 15.84
C ARG A 330 16.38 -10.22 15.92
N LYS A 331 16.28 -11.55 15.90
CA LYS A 331 17.46 -12.44 15.85
C LYS A 331 18.06 -12.55 14.45
N SER A 332 17.29 -12.24 13.40
CA SER A 332 17.79 -12.24 12.03
C SER A 332 18.73 -11.05 11.80
N PRO A 333 19.92 -11.25 11.18
CA PRO A 333 20.82 -10.17 10.79
C PRO A 333 20.15 -9.08 9.93
N LEU A 334 19.10 -9.45 9.19
CA LEU A 334 18.35 -8.52 8.34
C LEU A 334 17.55 -7.48 9.13
N TYR A 335 17.16 -7.81 10.36
CA TYR A 335 16.29 -6.97 11.20
C TYR A 335 16.96 -6.53 12.52
N SER A 336 18.11 -7.12 12.86
CA SER A 336 18.85 -6.80 14.08
C SER A 336 19.77 -5.59 13.94
N ARG A 337 20.07 -5.18 12.70
CA ARG A 337 20.99 -4.08 12.36
C ARG A 337 20.40 -3.21 11.25
N GLY A 338 20.86 -1.96 11.18
CA GLY A 338 20.43 -1.01 10.16
C GLY A 338 18.96 -0.60 10.30
N PRO A 339 18.38 0.06 9.27
CA PRO A 339 17.06 0.67 9.37
C PRO A 339 15.91 -0.30 9.06
N ARG A 340 16.18 -1.52 8.59
CA ARG A 340 15.15 -2.37 7.98
C ARG A 340 13.96 -2.67 8.89
N LEU A 341 14.19 -2.93 10.18
CA LEU A 341 13.07 -3.17 11.11
C LEU A 341 12.22 -1.91 11.33
N LEU A 342 12.86 -0.73 11.40
CA LEU A 342 12.16 0.55 11.50
C LEU A 342 11.38 0.85 10.21
N ASP A 343 11.96 0.55 9.04
CA ASP A 343 11.27 0.69 7.76
C ASP A 343 10.00 -0.19 7.71
N ILE A 344 10.05 -1.41 8.26
CA ILE A 344 8.89 -2.31 8.36
C ILE A 344 7.82 -1.74 9.31
N ILE A 345 8.22 -1.05 10.39
CA ILE A 345 7.29 -0.37 11.30
C ILE A 345 6.64 0.84 10.61
N ASP A 346 7.41 1.67 9.90
CA ASP A 346 6.85 2.77 9.10
C ASP A 346 5.84 2.23 8.08
N THR A 347 6.19 1.15 7.38
CA THR A 347 5.33 0.51 6.39
C THR A 347 4.07 -0.09 7.03
N SER A 348 4.15 -0.68 8.22
CA SER A 348 2.96 -1.23 8.88
C SER A 348 2.00 -0.15 9.38
N ILE A 349 2.51 0.99 9.83
CA ILE A 349 1.72 2.18 10.15
C ILE A 349 1.03 2.70 8.88
N PHE A 350 1.78 2.82 7.79
CA PHE A 350 1.25 3.23 6.49
C PHE A 350 0.14 2.28 6.00
N ASP A 351 0.39 0.97 6.05
CA ASP A 351 -0.59 -0.04 5.66
C ASP A 351 -1.81 -0.01 6.56
N PHE A 352 -1.66 0.18 7.87
CA PHE A 352 -2.82 0.34 8.75
C PHE A 352 -3.69 1.53 8.33
N LEU A 353 -3.08 2.66 7.95
CA LEU A 353 -3.77 3.89 7.55
C LEU A 353 -4.57 3.77 6.25
N ILE A 354 -4.00 3.12 5.24
CA ILE A 354 -4.70 2.86 3.96
C ILE A 354 -5.50 1.59 3.99
N ASP A 355 -5.51 0.92 5.14
CA ASP A 355 -6.19 -0.33 5.28
C ASP A 355 -5.53 -1.35 4.26
N ASN A 356 -4.22 -1.55 4.19
CA ASN A 356 -3.62 -2.57 3.32
C ASN A 356 -3.33 -3.86 4.10
N GLY A 357 -4.13 -4.89 3.85
CA GLY A 357 -4.02 -6.19 4.52
C GLY A 357 -3.12 -7.20 3.81
N ASP A 358 -2.60 -6.85 2.63
CA ASP A 358 -2.01 -7.78 1.66
C ASP A 358 -0.48 -7.63 1.50
N ARG A 359 0.20 -6.95 2.44
CA ARG A 359 1.67 -6.80 2.41
C ARG A 359 2.41 -8.06 2.87
N HIS A 360 2.34 -9.08 2.03
CA HIS A 360 3.06 -10.34 2.17
C HIS A 360 4.54 -10.32 1.77
N HIS A 361 4.92 -9.36 0.93
CA HIS A 361 6.29 -9.13 0.52
C HIS A 361 6.58 -7.65 0.57
N TYR A 362 7.87 -7.33 0.57
CA TYR A 362 8.33 -5.96 0.43
C TYR A 362 9.57 -5.93 -0.47
N GLU A 363 9.83 -4.77 -1.06
CA GLU A 363 10.91 -4.58 -2.02
C GLU A 363 11.82 -3.44 -1.57
N VAL A 364 13.09 -3.55 -1.91
CA VAL A 364 14.14 -2.55 -1.69
C VAL A 364 15.04 -2.50 -2.91
N PHE A 365 15.83 -1.44 -3.06
CA PHE A 365 16.89 -1.42 -4.08
C PHE A 365 18.00 -2.42 -3.73
N GLU A 366 18.29 -3.36 -4.63
CA GLU A 366 19.16 -4.52 -4.36
C GLU A 366 20.60 -4.15 -3.99
N ASN A 367 21.17 -3.20 -4.72
CA ASN A 367 22.59 -2.85 -4.66
C ASN A 367 22.87 -1.59 -3.83
N ILE A 368 21.93 -1.20 -2.96
CA ILE A 368 22.09 -0.03 -2.09
C ILE A 368 22.03 -0.47 -0.62
N SER A 369 23.12 -0.21 0.10
CA SER A 369 23.18 -0.47 1.53
C SER A 369 22.14 0.36 2.26
N ASN A 370 21.47 -0.25 3.24
CA ASN A 370 20.41 0.39 4.02
C ASN A 370 19.27 0.96 3.17
N ALA A 371 19.00 0.40 1.99
CA ALA A 371 17.87 0.82 1.16
C ALA A 371 16.54 0.70 1.91
N ALA A 372 15.69 1.72 1.74
CA ALA A 372 14.37 1.80 2.36
C ALA A 372 13.43 0.74 1.78
N VAL A 373 12.48 0.31 2.60
CA VAL A 373 11.32 -0.46 2.14
C VAL A 373 10.45 0.43 1.26
N LEU A 374 10.25 0.02 0.01
CA LEU A 374 9.43 0.74 -0.95
C LEU A 374 7.95 0.43 -0.71
N LEU A 375 7.11 1.46 -0.85
CA LEU A 375 5.66 1.36 -0.72
C LEU A 375 5.04 1.10 -2.10
N ILE A 376 5.24 -0.13 -2.58
CA ILE A 376 4.74 -0.61 -3.88
C ILE A 376 3.54 -1.55 -3.64
N ASP A 377 2.63 -1.61 -4.63
CA ASP A 377 1.40 -2.42 -4.66
C ASP A 377 0.47 -2.11 -3.47
N ASN A 378 -0.11 -0.91 -3.49
CA ASN A 378 -0.99 -0.39 -2.44
C ASN A 378 -2.48 -0.39 -2.83
N GLY A 379 -2.84 -1.04 -3.93
CA GLY A 379 -4.22 -1.11 -4.44
C GLY A 379 -5.19 -1.94 -3.60
N LYS A 380 -4.73 -2.59 -2.51
CA LYS A 380 -5.52 -3.52 -1.69
C LYS A 380 -6.12 -2.88 -0.43
N ARG A 381 -7.03 -1.90 -0.60
CA ARG A 381 -8.50 -1.99 -0.41
C ARG A 381 -9.19 -0.66 -0.58
#